data_AF-A0A5A7TBI6-F1
#
_entry.id   AF-A0A5A7TBI6-F1
#
_cell.length_a   1.000
_cell.length_b   1.000
_cell.length_c   1.000
_cell.angle_alpha   90.00
_cell.angle_beta   90.00
_cell.angle_gamma   90.00
#
_symmetry.space_group_name_H-M   'P 1'
#
loop_
_entity.id
_entity.type
_entity.pdbx_description
1 polymer ?
#
loop_
_entity_poly.entity_id
_entity_poly.type
_entity_poly.pdbx_seq_one_letter_code
_entity_poly.pdbx_strand_id
1 'polypeptide(L)'
;MLVSTICFDGPTLNWYRSQEEREKFVSWTNLKERLLVRFQSTREGTVCGQFLRIQQETTMEEYRNRFDKLVAPLSDLEDRVVEETFMTGQFPWIRA
;
A
#
# COMPACT_ATOMS: atom_id res chain seq x y z
N MET A 1 -19.30 -1.61 16.65
CA MET A 1 -19.07 -2.40 15.43
C MET A 1 -20.28 -2.49 14.48
N LEU A 2 -21.41 -1.84 14.74
CA LEU A 2 -22.52 -1.83 13.76
C LEU A 2 -22.20 -1.00 12.51
N VAL A 3 -21.41 0.07 12.65
CA VAL A 3 -21.03 0.97 11.55
C VAL A 3 -20.18 0.26 10.49
N SER A 4 -19.27 -0.64 10.89
CA SER A 4 -18.42 -1.39 9.96
C SER A 4 -19.22 -2.32 9.03
N THR A 5 -20.35 -2.87 9.48
CA THR A 5 -21.20 -3.74 8.67
C THR A 5 -21.85 -3.01 7.49
N ILE A 6 -22.03 -1.68 7.59
CA ILE A 6 -22.71 -0.86 6.57
C ILE A 6 -21.75 -0.47 5.44
N CYS A 7 -20.44 -0.49 5.70
CA CYS A 7 -19.41 -0.04 4.75
C CYS A 7 -18.71 -1.17 3.99
N PHE A 8 -18.93 -2.44 4.35
CA PHE A 8 -18.35 -3.58 3.63
C PHE A 8 -19.37 -4.21 2.70
N ASP A 9 -18.94 -4.50 1.48
CA ASP A 9 -19.70 -5.21 0.46
C ASP A 9 -18.97 -6.47 -0.01
N GLY A 10 -19.72 -7.32 -0.71
CA GLY A 10 -19.20 -8.48 -1.43
C GLY A 10 -18.23 -9.36 -0.62
N PRO A 11 -17.04 -9.71 -1.17
CA PRO A 11 -16.06 -10.56 -0.51
C PRO A 11 -15.56 -10.04 0.84
N THR A 12 -15.49 -8.72 1.02
CA THR A 12 -15.01 -8.08 2.27
C THR A 12 -16.00 -8.30 3.41
N LEU A 13 -17.30 -8.19 3.14
CA LEU A 13 -18.35 -8.46 4.12
C LEU A 13 -18.38 -9.93 4.55
N ASN A 14 -18.21 -10.84 3.59
CA ASN A 14 -18.16 -12.28 3.87
C ASN A 14 -16.97 -12.62 4.79
N TRP A 15 -15.80 -12.04 4.54
CA TRP A 15 -14.64 -12.20 5.42
C TRP A 15 -14.91 -11.65 6.82
N TYR A 16 -15.44 -10.42 6.93
CA TYR A 16 -15.74 -9.79 8.21
C TYR A 16 -16.65 -10.67 9.07
N ARG A 17 -17.76 -11.19 8.51
CA ARG A 17 -18.69 -12.08 9.21
C ARG A 17 -18.00 -13.36 9.72
N SER A 18 -17.21 -14.00 8.86
CA SER A 18 -16.45 -15.22 9.22
C SER A 18 -15.46 -14.97 10.36
N GLN A 19 -14.77 -13.83 10.36
CA GLN A 19 -13.88 -13.45 11.45
C GLN A 19 -14.64 -13.16 12.74
N GLU A 20 -15.77 -12.46 12.67
CA GLU A 20 -16.56 -12.13 13.85
C GLU A 20 -17.14 -13.37 14.55
N GLU A 21 -17.48 -14.42 13.79
CA GLU A 21 -17.95 -15.69 14.34
C GLU A 21 -16.84 -16.53 14.99
N ARG A 22 -15.63 -16.54 14.39
CA ARG A 22 -14.52 -17.40 14.82
C ARG A 22 -13.61 -16.75 15.85
N GLU A 23 -13.30 -15.47 15.67
CA GLU A 23 -12.36 -14.71 16.47
C GLU A 23 -12.78 -13.23 16.47
N LYS A 24 -13.74 -12.91 17.34
CA LYS A 24 -14.33 -11.56 17.46
C LYS A 24 -13.28 -10.46 17.49
N PHE A 25 -13.58 -9.36 16.81
CA PHE A 25 -12.73 -8.19 16.88
C PHE A 25 -12.88 -7.51 18.25
N VAL A 26 -11.77 -7.36 18.97
CA VAL A 26 -11.79 -6.84 20.36
C VAL A 26 -11.66 -5.33 20.43
N SER A 27 -11.24 -4.68 19.34
CA SER A 27 -11.07 -3.23 19.25
C SER A 27 -11.06 -2.74 17.79
N TRP A 28 -11.17 -1.43 17.60
CA TRP A 28 -10.99 -0.81 16.28
C TRP A 28 -9.59 -1.06 15.70
N THR A 29 -8.55 -0.96 16.55
CA THR A 29 -7.17 -1.24 16.16
C THR A 29 -7.02 -2.67 15.65
N ASN A 30 -7.59 -3.64 16.37
CA ASN A 30 -7.54 -5.05 15.98
C ASN A 30 -8.25 -5.32 14.65
N LEU A 31 -9.41 -4.69 14.40
CA LEU A 31 -10.09 -4.76 13.10
C LEU A 31 -9.23 -4.16 11.98
N LYS A 32 -8.65 -2.97 12.21
CA LYS A 32 -7.80 -2.28 11.22
C LYS A 32 -6.57 -3.10 10.85
N GLU A 33 -5.86 -3.66 11.82
CA GLU A 33 -4.67 -4.49 11.59
C GLU A 33 -5.01 -5.74 10.78
N ARG A 34 -6.09 -6.43 11.13
CA ARG A 34 -6.50 -7.64 10.39
C ARG A 34 -6.98 -7.33 8.97
N LEU A 35 -7.63 -6.19 8.76
CA LEU A 35 -7.98 -5.71 7.41
C LEU A 35 -6.72 -5.47 6.57
N LEU A 36 -5.72 -4.80 7.14
CA LEU A 36 -4.45 -4.57 6.47
C LEU A 36 -3.80 -5.90 6.11
N VAL A 37 -3.67 -6.85 7.04
CA VAL A 37 -3.06 -8.16 6.74
C VAL A 37 -3.81 -8.93 5.64
N ARG A 38 -5.15 -8.92 5.67
CA ARG A 38 -5.98 -9.71 4.75
C ARG A 38 -6.03 -9.15 3.32
N PHE A 39 -6.01 -7.83 3.20
CA PHE A 39 -6.21 -7.11 1.93
C PHE A 39 -4.97 -6.37 1.44
N GLN A 40 -3.87 -6.39 2.20
CA GLN A 40 -2.56 -6.02 1.69
C GLN A 40 -2.23 -6.95 0.51
N SER A 41 -1.88 -6.36 -0.62
CA SER A 41 -1.39 -7.08 -1.80
C SER A 41 -0.07 -7.77 -1.46
N THR A 42 -0.15 -9.03 -1.02
CA THR A 42 1.03 -9.86 -0.66
C THR A 42 1.95 -10.10 -1.86
N ARG A 43 1.44 -9.90 -3.09
CA ARG A 43 2.17 -10.13 -4.34
C ARG A 43 3.25 -9.10 -4.64
N GLU A 44 3.16 -7.88 -4.09
CA GLU A 44 4.07 -6.79 -4.48
C GLU A 44 5.24 -6.62 -3.48
N GLY A 45 5.25 -7.35 -2.36
CA GLY A 45 6.27 -7.23 -1.31
C GLY A 45 6.01 -6.05 -0.37
N THR A 46 6.99 -5.74 0.49
CA THR A 46 6.89 -4.59 1.41
C THR A 46 6.84 -3.28 0.63
N VAL A 47 6.25 -2.22 1.21
CA VAL A 47 6.20 -0.89 0.55
C VAL A 47 7.61 -0.39 0.21
N CYS A 48 8.58 -0.60 1.09
CA CYS A 48 10.00 -0.31 0.80
C CYS A 48 10.54 -1.14 -0.38
N GLY A 49 10.21 -2.44 -0.45
CA GLY A 49 10.60 -3.29 -1.57
C GLY A 49 9.98 -2.86 -2.91
N GLN A 50 8.74 -2.35 -2.88
CA GLN A 50 8.08 -1.78 -4.06
C GLN A 50 8.72 -0.44 -4.46
N PHE A 51 8.98 0.42 -3.48
CA PHE A 51 9.63 1.71 -3.67
C PHE A 51 10.98 1.56 -4.37
N LEU A 52 11.84 0.68 -3.87
CA LEU A 52 13.18 0.43 -4.45
C LEU A 52 13.16 -0.19 -5.87
N ARG A 53 12.00 -0.66 -6.34
CA ARG A 53 11.82 -1.27 -7.67
C ARG A 53 10.95 -0.44 -8.60
N ILE A 54 10.52 0.74 -8.18
CA ILE A 54 9.60 1.56 -8.97
C ILE A 54 10.24 1.92 -10.32
N GLN A 55 9.47 1.74 -11.39
CA GLN A 55 9.87 2.16 -12.74
C GLN A 55 8.76 2.99 -13.38
N GLN A 56 9.15 3.97 -14.18
CA GLN A 56 8.25 4.69 -15.05
C GLN A 56 7.81 3.74 -16.17
N GLU A 57 6.51 3.52 -16.26
CA GLU A 57 5.91 2.67 -17.30
C GLU A 57 5.16 3.49 -18.36
N THR A 58 4.77 4.71 -18.00
CA THR A 58 3.83 5.55 -18.74
C THR A 58 4.28 7.03 -18.66
N THR A 59 3.39 7.94 -18.29
CA THR A 59 3.69 9.37 -18.20
C THR A 59 4.50 9.70 -16.94
N MET A 60 5.23 10.81 -16.98
CA MET A 60 5.97 11.30 -15.82
C MET A 60 5.03 11.66 -14.66
N GLU A 61 3.83 12.13 -14.96
CA GLU A 61 2.81 12.45 -13.95
C GLU A 61 2.32 11.20 -13.21
N GLU A 62 2.01 10.12 -13.94
CA GLU A 62 1.61 8.85 -13.33
C GLU A 62 2.74 8.21 -12.53
N TYR A 63 3.99 8.34 -13.01
CA TYR A 63 5.16 7.90 -12.25
C TYR A 63 5.31 8.68 -10.95
N ARG A 64 5.24 10.03 -10.99
CA ARG A 64 5.32 10.87 -9.79
C ARG A 64 4.22 10.54 -8.78
N ASN A 65 2.98 10.40 -9.24
CA ASN A 65 1.87 10.04 -8.35
C ASN A 65 2.07 8.67 -7.67
N ARG A 66 2.63 7.69 -8.39
CA ARG A 66 2.99 6.38 -7.82
C ARG A 66 4.16 6.48 -6.84
N PHE A 67 5.17 7.26 -7.18
CA PHE A 67 6.33 7.52 -6.33
C PHE A 67 5.91 8.16 -5.00
N ASP A 68 5.11 9.23 -5.05
CA ASP A 68 4.61 9.95 -3.87
C ASP A 68 3.80 9.01 -2.96
N LYS A 69 2.97 8.15 -3.55
CA LYS A 69 2.21 7.13 -2.81
C LYS A 69 3.11 6.12 -2.08
N LEU A 70 4.23 5.73 -2.67
CA LEU A 70 5.16 4.76 -2.10
C LEU A 70 6.12 5.37 -1.07
N VAL A 71 6.54 6.62 -1.26
CA VAL A 71 7.46 7.31 -0.33
C VAL A 71 6.74 7.88 0.91
N ALA A 72 5.48 8.28 0.80
CA ALA A 72 4.70 8.86 1.90
C ALA A 72 4.73 8.05 3.22
N PRO A 73 4.61 6.71 3.22
CA PRO A 73 4.72 5.91 4.44
C PRO A 73 6.18 5.61 4.88
N LEU A 74 7.19 6.03 4.12
CA LEU A 74 8.61 5.76 4.35
C LEU A 74 9.35 7.03 4.82
N SER A 75 8.79 7.71 5.82
CA SER A 75 9.26 9.04 6.29
C SER A 75 10.65 9.02 6.96
N ASP A 76 11.19 7.84 7.21
CA ASP A 76 12.48 7.55 7.83
C ASP A 76 13.60 7.30 6.81
N LEU A 77 13.30 7.33 5.51
CA LEU A 77 14.32 7.22 4.46
C LEU A 77 15.18 8.48 4.37
N GLU A 78 16.47 8.27 4.08
CA GLU A 78 17.40 9.36 3.80
C GLU A 78 17.09 10.00 2.43
N ASP A 79 17.09 11.33 2.36
CA ASP A 79 16.75 12.09 1.15
C ASP A 79 17.55 11.61 -0.08
N ARG A 80 18.81 11.24 0.12
CA ARG A 80 19.67 10.71 -0.94
C ARG A 80 19.14 9.40 -1.53
N VAL A 81 18.59 8.51 -0.71
CA VAL A 81 17.97 7.25 -1.18
C VAL A 81 16.70 7.56 -1.96
N VAL A 82 15.92 8.55 -1.50
CA VAL A 82 14.69 8.98 -2.18
C VAL A 82 15.01 9.53 -3.57
N GLU A 83 15.98 10.45 -3.66
CA GLU A 83 16.41 11.06 -4.92
C GLU A 83 16.98 10.02 -5.90
N GLU A 84 17.89 9.16 -5.45
CA GLU A 84 18.47 8.10 -6.29
C GLU A 84 17.40 7.13 -6.81
N THR A 85 16.43 6.76 -5.97
CA THR A 85 15.32 5.87 -6.38
C THR A 85 14.45 6.54 -7.45
N PHE A 86 14.20 7.85 -7.32
CA PHE A 86 13.43 8.63 -8.29
C PHE A 86 14.16 8.74 -9.63
N MET A 87 15.47 8.96 -9.61
CA MET A 87 16.29 9.12 -10.81
C MET A 87 16.52 7.79 -11.53
N THR A 88 16.70 6.70 -10.78
CA THR A 88 16.92 5.37 -11.35
C THR A 88 15.65 4.75 -11.93
N GLY A 89 14.48 5.10 -11.41
CA GLY A 89 13.19 4.61 -11.89
C GLY A 89 12.68 5.27 -13.18
N GLN A 90 13.24 6.40 -13.62
CA GLN A 90 12.82 7.08 -14.86
C GLN A 90 13.31 6.36 -16.13
N PHE A 91 12.67 6.64 -17.26
CA PHE A 91 13.11 6.08 -18.54
C PHE A 91 14.56 6.49 -18.89
N PRO A 92 15.36 5.58 -19.50
CA PRO A 92 16.77 5.84 -19.80
C PRO A 92 17.03 7.09 -20.64
N TRP A 93 16.12 7.46 -21.54
CA TRP A 93 16.26 8.61 -22.44
C TRP A 93 15.92 9.96 -21.78
N ILE A 94 15.31 9.98 -20.59
CA ILE A 94 15.11 11.21 -19.80
C ILE A 94 16.39 11.57 -19.03
N ARG A 95 17.25 10.57 -18.79
CA ARG A 95 18.53 10.70 -18.06
C ARG A 95 19.70 11.12 -18.95
N ALA A 96 19.48 11.30 -20.26
CA ALA A 96 20.50 11.58 -21.28
C ALA A 96 20.77 13.07 -21.44
#